data_AF-A0A956W179-F1
#
_entry.id   AF-A0A956W179-F1
#
_cell.length_a   1.000
_cell.length_b   1.000
_cell.length_c   1.000
_cell.angle_alpha   90.00
_cell.angle_beta   90.00
_cell.angle_gamma   90.00
#
_symmetry.space_group_name_H-M   'P 1'
#
loop_
_entity.id
_entity.type
_entity.pdbx_description
1 polymer ?
#
loop_
_entity_poly.entity_id
_entity_poly.type
_entity_poly.pdbx_seq_one_letter_code
_entity_poly.pdbx_strand_id
1 'polypeptide(L)'
;MASVHVEGAPFRIDDLRRATSFWARFRGLMLRSQLPGGSGLLIEPCGSIHMLFMRFPIDAVFYNRDGVVTHVARNVRPWLGMARGRGKTHGVIELPAGAAAGLEPGARLSFDS
;
A
#
# COMPACT_ATOMS: atom_id res chain seq x y z
N MET A 1 -16.20 3.02 -5.24
CA MET A 1 -15.02 2.74 -4.37
C MET A 1 -13.99 2.20 -5.33
N ALA A 2 -12.77 2.74 -5.31
CA ALA A 2 -11.75 2.27 -6.23
C ALA A 2 -11.34 0.85 -5.85
N SER A 3 -10.90 0.07 -6.83
CA SER A 3 -10.28 -1.24 -6.61
C SER A 3 -8.90 -1.31 -7.24
N VAL A 4 -8.09 -2.26 -6.77
CA VAL A 4 -6.83 -2.63 -7.41
C VAL A 4 -6.73 -4.13 -7.54
N HIS A 5 -6.24 -4.60 -8.66
CA HIS A 5 -6.03 -6.02 -8.91
C HIS A 5 -4.79 -6.26 -9.79
N VAL A 6 -4.35 -7.51 -9.88
CA VAL A 6 -3.36 -7.97 -10.86
C VAL A 6 -4.05 -8.94 -11.81
N GLU A 7 -4.01 -8.65 -13.11
CA GLU A 7 -4.63 -9.50 -14.12
C GLU A 7 -3.99 -10.91 -14.12
N GLY A 8 -4.82 -11.95 -14.14
CA GLY A 8 -4.35 -13.34 -14.13
C GLY A 8 -3.74 -13.83 -12.80
N ALA A 9 -3.84 -13.05 -11.72
CA ALA A 9 -3.35 -13.42 -10.40
C ALA A 9 -4.44 -13.26 -9.32
N PRO A 10 -4.36 -14.03 -8.21
CA PRO A 10 -5.35 -13.97 -7.13
C PRO A 10 -5.23 -12.74 -6.21
N PHE A 11 -4.61 -11.65 -6.67
CA PHE A 11 -4.48 -10.40 -5.89
C PHE A 11 -5.59 -9.42 -6.26
N ARG A 12 -6.40 -9.04 -5.27
CA ARG A 12 -7.47 -8.05 -5.43
C ARG A 12 -7.78 -7.34 -4.11
N ILE A 13 -8.06 -6.05 -4.21
CA ILE A 13 -8.54 -5.18 -3.13
C ILE A 13 -9.75 -4.41 -3.67
N ASP A 14 -10.90 -4.57 -3.02
CA ASP A 14 -12.19 -4.06 -3.48
C ASP A 14 -12.58 -2.70 -2.83
N ASP A 15 -12.05 -2.39 -1.64
CA ASP A 15 -12.20 -1.08 -0.99
C ASP A 15 -10.82 -0.38 -0.93
N LEU A 16 -10.43 0.28 -2.02
CA LEU A 16 -9.21 1.09 -2.07
C LEU A 16 -9.54 2.56 -1.81
N ARG A 17 -9.16 3.05 -0.63
CA ARG A 17 -9.30 4.46 -0.27
C ARG A 17 -8.08 5.24 -0.75
N ARG A 18 -8.28 6.48 -1.20
CA ARG A 18 -7.18 7.33 -1.69
C ARG A 18 -6.88 8.45 -0.70
N ALA A 19 -5.60 8.61 -0.37
CA ALA A 19 -5.06 9.72 0.39
C ALA A 19 -4.17 10.57 -0.53
N THR A 20 -4.74 11.65 -1.09
CA THR A 20 -4.06 12.52 -2.06
C THR A 20 -3.71 13.91 -1.52
N SER A 21 -4.47 14.41 -0.53
CA SER A 21 -4.16 15.68 0.13
C SER A 21 -3.00 15.52 1.12
N PHE A 22 -2.27 16.61 1.39
CA PHE A 22 -1.14 16.58 2.33
C PHE A 22 -1.52 15.99 3.69
N TRP A 23 -2.64 16.44 4.28
CA TRP A 23 -3.13 15.94 5.56
C TRP A 23 -3.60 14.48 5.51
N ALA A 24 -4.24 14.05 4.41
CA ALA A 24 -4.64 12.66 4.26
C ALA A 24 -3.42 11.74 4.15
N ARG A 25 -2.39 12.16 3.39
CA ARG A 25 -1.12 11.45 3.22
C ARG A 25 -0.33 11.42 4.52
N PHE A 26 -0.23 12.55 5.22
CA PHE A 26 0.42 12.62 6.52
C PHE A 26 -0.26 11.68 7.50
N ARG A 27 -1.60 11.73 7.64
CA ARG A 27 -2.35 10.89 8.59
C ARG A 27 -2.26 9.40 8.27
N GLY A 28 -2.40 9.01 7.00
CA GLY A 28 -2.41 7.60 6.59
C GLY A 28 -3.34 6.73 7.45
N LEU A 29 -2.79 5.62 7.94
CA LEU A 29 -3.42 4.71 8.91
C LEU A 29 -3.09 5.00 10.38
N MET A 30 -2.38 6.10 10.69
CA MET A 30 -2.06 6.43 12.09
C MET A 30 -3.31 6.51 12.95
N LEU A 31 -3.17 6.02 14.19
CA LEU A 31 -4.22 5.94 15.22
C LEU A 31 -5.42 5.03 14.88
N ARG A 32 -5.48 4.43 13.69
CA ARG A 32 -6.47 3.39 13.36
C ARG A 32 -6.17 2.13 14.15
N SER A 33 -7.22 1.41 14.57
CA SER A 33 -7.08 0.14 15.30
C SER A 33 -6.84 -1.06 14.38
N GLN A 34 -7.32 -1.00 13.14
CA GLN A 34 -7.20 -2.07 12.14
C GLN A 34 -7.43 -1.54 10.72
N LEU A 35 -7.03 -2.35 9.73
CA LEU A 35 -7.41 -2.22 8.32
C LEU A 35 -8.16 -3.51 7.92
N PRO A 36 -9.46 -3.43 7.54
CA PRO A 36 -10.24 -4.61 7.18
C PRO A 36 -9.64 -5.43 6.03
N GLY A 37 -9.86 -6.74 6.04
CA GLY A 37 -9.55 -7.60 4.90
C GLY A 37 -10.27 -7.12 3.63
N GLY A 38 -9.61 -7.21 2.47
CA GLY A 38 -10.14 -6.73 1.19
C GLY A 38 -10.13 -5.20 1.02
N SER A 39 -9.62 -4.46 2.00
CA SER A 39 -9.44 -3.00 1.92
C SER A 39 -7.97 -2.60 1.83
N GLY A 40 -7.72 -1.41 1.30
CA GLY A 40 -6.39 -0.83 1.21
C GLY A 40 -6.42 0.70 1.28
N LEU A 41 -5.27 1.30 1.58
CA LEU A 41 -5.07 2.74 1.48
C LEU A 41 -4.00 3.04 0.43
N LEU A 42 -4.41 3.71 -0.64
CA LEU A 42 -3.51 4.26 -1.63
C LEU A 42 -3.02 5.64 -1.18
N ILE A 43 -1.71 5.78 -1.02
CA ILE A 43 -1.05 7.05 -0.71
C ILE A 43 -0.21 7.46 -1.91
N GLU A 44 -0.58 8.56 -2.56
CA GLU A 44 0.14 9.08 -3.71
C GLU A 44 0.14 10.62 -3.76
N PRO A 45 1.27 11.24 -4.13
CA PRO A 45 2.58 10.61 -4.31
C PRO A 45 3.20 10.14 -2.98
N CYS A 46 3.91 9.01 -2.98
CA CYS A 46 4.61 8.50 -1.80
C CYS A 46 5.76 7.56 -2.20
N GLY A 47 6.98 7.85 -1.72
CA GLY A 47 8.16 7.01 -1.96
C GLY A 47 8.59 6.19 -0.75
N SER A 48 8.10 6.51 0.44
CA SER A 48 8.44 5.83 1.70
C SER A 48 7.38 6.08 2.75
N ILE A 49 7.23 5.11 3.66
CA ILE A 49 6.37 5.20 4.83
C ILE A 49 7.17 4.98 6.10
N HIS A 50 6.68 5.54 7.20
CA HIS A 50 7.12 5.22 8.55
C HIS A 50 5.97 4.53 9.30
N MET A 51 6.31 3.73 10.31
CA MET A 51 5.33 3.07 11.17
C MET A 51 5.16 3.76 12.54
N LEU A 52 5.71 4.96 12.73
CA LEU A 52 5.43 5.77 13.92
C LEU A 52 3.91 5.99 14.07
N PHE A 53 3.38 5.82 15.29
CA PHE A 53 1.96 5.94 15.63
C PHE A 53 1.00 4.93 14.95
N MET A 54 1.54 3.89 14.31
CA MET A 54 0.77 2.75 13.83
C MET A 54 0.49 1.78 14.97
N ARG A 55 -0.68 1.13 14.95
CA ARG A 55 -1.12 0.20 16.01
C ARG A 55 -1.06 -1.27 15.59
N PHE A 56 -0.86 -1.55 14.30
CA PHE A 56 -0.85 -2.89 13.71
C PHE A 56 0.13 -2.95 12.52
N PRO A 57 0.71 -4.12 12.22
CA PRO A 57 1.58 -4.29 11.07
C PRO A 57 0.79 -4.21 9.76
N ILE A 58 1.47 -3.79 8.69
CA ILE A 58 0.89 -3.71 7.35
C ILE A 58 1.84 -4.32 6.32
N ASP A 59 1.31 -4.66 5.16
CA ASP A 59 2.11 -4.80 3.95
C ASP A 59 2.09 -3.47 3.18
N ALA A 60 3.21 -3.10 2.59
CA ALA A 60 3.36 -1.88 1.78
C ALA A 60 3.83 -2.23 0.37
N VAL A 61 2.99 -1.96 -0.61
CA VAL A 61 3.24 -2.24 -2.03
C VAL A 61 3.54 -0.93 -2.74
N PHE A 62 4.81 -0.72 -3.08
CA PHE A 62 5.26 0.45 -3.83
C PHE A 62 5.16 0.17 -5.33
N TYR A 63 4.73 1.18 -6.10
CA TYR A 63 4.56 1.06 -7.55
C TYR A 63 4.99 2.35 -8.27
N ASN A 64 5.30 2.26 -9.57
CA ASN A 64 5.65 3.39 -10.42
C ASN A 64 4.42 3.99 -11.14
N ARG A 65 4.59 5.04 -11.95
CA ARG A 65 3.48 5.68 -12.69
C ARG A 65 2.80 4.77 -13.71
N ASP A 66 3.46 3.69 -14.14
CA ASP A 66 2.94 2.72 -15.10
C ASP A 66 2.16 1.59 -14.41
N GLY A 67 1.96 1.67 -13.09
CA GLY A 67 1.30 0.63 -12.29
C GLY A 67 2.20 -0.57 -11.96
N VAL A 68 3.50 -0.52 -12.25
CA VAL A 68 4.42 -1.64 -12.00
C VAL A 68 4.93 -1.59 -10.57
N VAL A 69 4.80 -2.70 -9.85
CA VAL A 69 5.30 -2.87 -8.47
C VAL A 69 6.82 -2.73 -8.46
N THR A 70 7.34 -1.79 -7.68
CA THR A 70 8.78 -1.54 -7.53
C THR A 70 9.37 -2.19 -6.29
N HIS A 71 8.56 -2.39 -5.24
CA HIS A 71 8.97 -3.02 -4.00
C HIS A 71 7.75 -3.48 -3.20
N VAL A 72 7.86 -4.63 -2.54
CA VAL A 72 6.86 -5.14 -1.59
C VAL A 72 7.55 -5.31 -0.24
N ALA A 73 7.16 -4.50 0.74
CA ALA A 73 7.61 -4.63 2.11
C ALA A 73 6.50 -5.31 2.94
N ARG A 74 6.74 -6.53 3.38
CA ARG A 74 5.76 -7.34 4.11
C ARG A 74 5.93 -7.21 5.61
N ASN A 75 4.82 -7.26 6.34
CA ASN A 75 4.77 -7.26 7.79
C ASN A 75 5.62 -6.14 8.42
N VAL A 76 5.49 -4.92 7.88
CA VAL A 76 6.21 -3.74 8.36
C VAL A 76 5.72 -3.45 9.78
N ARG A 77 6.63 -3.52 10.76
CA ARG A 77 6.26 -3.54 12.18
C ARG A 77 5.86 -2.15 12.68
N PRO A 78 4.82 -2.03 13.54
CA PRO A 78 4.49 -0.80 14.25
C PRO A 78 5.69 -0.16 14.96
N TRP A 79 5.72 1.17 15.03
CA TRP A 79 6.69 2.02 15.74
C TRP A 79 8.14 1.98 15.25
N LEU A 80 8.60 0.81 14.80
CA LEU A 80 9.99 0.54 14.44
C LEU A 80 10.21 0.45 12.93
N GLY A 81 9.15 0.16 12.17
CA GLY A 81 9.23 -0.08 10.74
C GLY A 81 9.37 1.20 9.92
N MET A 82 10.21 1.12 8.89
CA MET A 82 10.19 2.03 7.75
C MET A 82 10.25 1.18 6.48
N ALA A 83 9.54 1.60 5.45
CA ALA A 83 9.60 0.96 4.14
C ALA A 83 9.75 2.02 3.05
N ARG A 84 10.53 1.71 2.03
CA ARG A 84 10.83 2.63 0.92
C ARG A 84 10.75 1.90 -0.39
N GLY A 85 10.08 2.52 -1.36
CA GLY A 85 10.06 2.05 -2.73
C GLY A 85 11.43 2.12 -3.41
N ARG A 86 11.54 1.49 -4.57
CA ARG A 86 12.77 1.46 -5.38
C ARG A 86 12.57 2.19 -6.70
N GLY A 87 13.66 2.65 -7.30
CA GLY A 87 13.64 3.29 -8.62
C GLY A 87 12.62 4.44 -8.73
N LYS A 88 11.83 4.44 -9.80
CA LYS A 88 10.83 5.47 -10.13
C LYS A 88 9.50 5.25 -9.39
N THR A 89 9.54 4.94 -8.09
CA THR A 89 8.33 4.79 -7.27
C THR A 89 7.51 6.07 -7.27
N HIS A 90 6.20 5.94 -7.46
CA HIS A 90 5.23 7.04 -7.48
C HIS A 90 4.32 7.03 -6.25
N GLY A 91 3.87 5.86 -5.81
CA GLY A 91 2.94 5.70 -4.70
C GLY A 91 3.14 4.40 -3.96
N VAL A 92 2.36 4.24 -2.89
CA VAL A 92 2.31 3.04 -2.06
C VAL A 92 0.86 2.66 -1.77
N ILE A 93 0.58 1.37 -1.75
CA ILE A 93 -0.66 0.80 -1.24
C ILE A 93 -0.36 0.14 0.10
N GLU A 94 -0.95 0.66 1.16
CA GLU A 94 -0.93 0.05 2.49
C GLU A 94 -2.07 -0.96 2.59
N LEU A 95 -1.73 -2.19 2.97
CA LEU A 95 -2.61 -3.35 3.01
C LEU A 95 -2.56 -4.03 4.38
N PRO A 96 -3.58 -4.81 4.77
CA PRO A 96 -3.48 -5.69 5.94
C PRO A 96 -2.24 -6.59 5.83
N ALA A 97 -1.55 -6.84 6.95
CA ALA A 97 -0.40 -7.74 6.94
C ALA A 97 -0.77 -9.11 6.36
N GLY A 98 0.04 -9.61 5.43
CA GLY A 98 -0.19 -10.86 4.70
C GLY A 98 -1.02 -10.71 3.42
N ALA A 99 -1.69 -9.58 3.19
CA ALA A 99 -2.51 -9.38 1.99
C ALA A 99 -1.67 -9.18 0.70
N ALA A 100 -0.38 -8.89 0.81
CA ALA A 100 0.54 -8.87 -0.34
C ALA A 100 1.21 -10.23 -0.61
N ALA A 101 0.64 -11.33 -0.08
CA ALA A 101 1.13 -12.68 -0.38
C ALA A 101 1.05 -12.96 -1.89
N GLY A 102 2.16 -13.44 -2.46
CA GLY A 102 2.27 -13.75 -3.89
C GLY A 102 2.47 -12.54 -4.82
N LEU A 103 2.42 -11.31 -4.30
CA LEU A 103 2.71 -10.12 -5.09
C LEU A 103 4.22 -9.81 -5.09
N GLU A 104 4.84 -9.71 -6.27
CA GLU A 104 6.28 -9.49 -6.38
C GLU A 104 6.61 -8.24 -7.21
N PRO A 105 7.81 -7.64 -7.02
CA PRO A 105 8.29 -6.58 -7.90
C PRO A 105 8.23 -7.00 -9.38
N GLY A 106 7.76 -6.09 -10.24
CA GLY A 106 7.49 -6.34 -11.65
C GLY A 106 6.02 -6.70 -11.95
N ALA A 107 5.23 -7.09 -10.96
CA ALA A 107 3.78 -7.26 -11.14
C ALA A 107 3.13 -5.95 -11.60
N ARG A 108 2.10 -6.04 -12.44
CA ARG A 108 1.37 -4.87 -12.95
C ARG A 108 0.02 -4.74 -12.24
N LEU A 109 -0.16 -3.63 -11.55
CA LEU A 109 -1.39 -3.24 -10.88
C LEU A 109 -2.33 -2.55 -11.87
N SER A 110 -3.58 -2.99 -11.88
CA SER A 110 -4.70 -2.36 -12.57
C SER A 110 -5.59 -1.68 -11.54
N PHE A 111 -5.88 -0.40 -11.75
CA PHE A 111 -6.72 0.40 -10.85
C PHE A 111 -8.06 0.68 -11.52
N ASP A 112 -9.15 0.34 -10.84
CA ASP A 112 -10.52 0.65 -11.28
C ASP A 112 -11.13 1.72 -10.36
N SER A 113 -12.07 2.50 -10.87
CA SER A 113 -12.69 3.65 -10.19
C SER A 113 -14.02 3.31 -9.52
#